data_AF-A0AAE4L118-F1
#
_entry.id   AF-A0AAE4L118-F1
#
_cell.length_a   1.000
_cell.length_b   1.000
_cell.length_c   1.000
_cell.angle_alpha   90.00
_cell.angle_beta   90.00
_cell.angle_gamma   90.00
#
_symmetry.space_group_name_H-M   'P 1'
#
loop_
_entity.id
_entity.type
_entity.pdbx_description
1 polymer ?
#
loop_
_entity_poly.entity_id
_entity_poly.type
_entity_poly.pdbx_seq_one_letter_code
_entity_poly.pdbx_strand_id
1 'polypeptide(L)'
;MKLIETPLNSNVNLETLYPNITRYFFDQREAVKLLKLYAYDRTKIIYVDRFDTINLLLLNRHRKISHKEVDTIINRLLKVERKDVVVDVGYKKQILDAGIRPKESYKDIISVEYKVPNN
;
A
#
# COMPACT_ATOMS: atom_id res chain seq x y z
N MET A 1 5.92 6.92 17.41
CA MET A 1 4.80 7.23 16.48
C MET A 1 3.71 6.18 16.61
N LYS A 2 2.43 6.56 16.47
CA LYS A 2 1.28 5.64 16.59
C LYS A 2 0.75 5.29 15.19
N LEU A 3 0.46 4.01 14.98
CA LEU A 3 -0.24 3.49 13.80
C LEU A 3 -1.73 3.53 14.13
N ILE A 4 -2.54 4.12 13.24
CA ILE A 4 -3.98 4.31 13.47
C ILE A 4 -4.73 3.75 12.26
N GLU A 5 -5.71 2.89 12.50
CA GLU A 5 -6.67 2.45 11.47
C GLU A 5 -7.61 3.61 11.16
N THR A 6 -7.71 3.98 9.89
CA THR A 6 -8.65 5.01 9.44
C THR A 6 -9.94 4.30 9.04
N PRO A 7 -11.03 4.45 9.81
CA PRO A 7 -12.25 3.69 9.56
C PRO A 7 -12.86 4.10 8.21
N LEU A 8 -13.21 3.10 7.40
CA LEU A 8 -13.97 3.28 6.18
C LEU A 8 -15.46 3.37 6.56
N ASN A 9 -15.97 4.59 6.69
CA ASN A 9 -17.32 4.84 7.21
C ASN A 9 -18.45 4.72 6.15
N SER A 10 -18.14 4.34 4.91
CA SER A 10 -19.12 4.18 3.84
C SER A 10 -18.63 3.18 2.77
N ASN A 11 -19.52 2.81 1.83
CA ASN A 11 -19.16 2.08 0.60
C ASN A 11 -18.24 2.95 -0.27
N VAL A 12 -16.98 3.04 0.14
CA VAL A 12 -15.97 3.87 -0.48
C VAL A 12 -15.52 3.21 -1.78
N ASN A 13 -15.87 3.83 -2.91
CA ASN A 13 -15.33 3.41 -4.19
C ASN A 13 -13.87 3.88 -4.31
N LEU A 14 -12.96 2.89 -4.34
CA LEU A 14 -11.51 3.06 -4.49
C LEU A 14 -11.14 3.79 -5.77
N GLU A 15 -11.87 3.57 -6.87
CA GLU A 15 -11.64 4.30 -8.13
C GLU A 15 -11.87 5.80 -7.98
N THR A 16 -12.79 6.19 -7.09
CA THR A 16 -13.06 7.60 -6.80
C THR A 16 -11.96 8.23 -5.93
N LEU A 17 -11.40 7.46 -4.99
CA LEU A 17 -10.36 7.96 -4.07
C LEU A 17 -8.96 7.96 -4.69
N TYR A 18 -8.62 6.92 -5.44
CA TYR A 18 -7.30 6.73 -6.04
C TYR A 18 -7.42 6.33 -7.51
N PRO A 19 -8.05 7.18 -8.34
CA PRO A 19 -8.23 6.88 -9.75
C PRO A 19 -6.87 6.59 -10.41
N ASN A 20 -6.84 5.58 -11.28
CA ASN A 20 -5.69 5.10 -12.06
C ASN A 20 -4.62 4.30 -11.29
N ILE A 21 -4.44 4.53 -9.98
CA ILE A 21 -3.52 3.72 -9.15
C ILE A 21 -4.12 2.33 -8.93
N THR A 22 -5.41 2.29 -8.66
CA THR A 22 -6.18 1.07 -8.44
C THR A 22 -6.21 0.20 -9.69
N ARG A 23 -6.36 0.79 -10.88
CA ARG A 23 -6.43 0.03 -12.14
C ARG A 23 -5.19 -0.83 -12.36
N TYR A 24 -3.98 -0.26 -12.24
CA TYR A 24 -2.73 -1.04 -12.38
C TYR A 24 -2.48 -2.02 -11.24
N PHE A 25 -2.93 -1.67 -10.02
CA PHE A 25 -2.78 -2.54 -8.87
C PHE A 25 -3.77 -3.73 -8.88
N PHE A 26 -4.93 -3.58 -9.53
CA PHE A 26 -5.98 -4.60 -9.59
C PHE A 26 -6.07 -5.35 -10.93
N ASP A 27 -5.59 -4.80 -12.05
CA ASP A 27 -5.80 -5.34 -13.41
C ASP A 27 -5.22 -6.74 -13.67
N GLN A 28 -4.42 -7.32 -12.78
CA GLN A 28 -3.77 -8.61 -13.00
C GLN A 28 -3.88 -9.60 -11.83
N ARG A 29 -4.71 -9.34 -10.81
CA ARG A 29 -4.72 -10.17 -9.59
C ARG A 29 -6.12 -10.38 -9.01
N GLU A 30 -6.25 -11.49 -8.28
CA GLU A 30 -7.49 -12.03 -7.70
C GLU A 30 -8.32 -11.01 -6.90
N ALA A 31 -9.58 -11.39 -6.66
CA ALA A 31 -10.55 -10.64 -5.88
C ALA A 31 -9.98 -10.21 -4.52
N VAL A 32 -10.26 -8.95 -4.14
CA VAL A 32 -9.85 -8.39 -2.85
C VAL A 32 -10.77 -8.94 -1.77
N LYS A 33 -10.18 -9.65 -0.79
CA LYS A 33 -10.90 -10.17 0.37
C LYS A 33 -11.16 -9.07 1.38
N LEU A 34 -10.17 -8.22 1.62
CA LEU A 34 -10.23 -7.17 2.63
C LEU A 34 -9.41 -5.95 2.22
N LEU A 35 -10.02 -4.78 2.38
CA LEU A 35 -9.37 -3.50 2.18
C LEU A 35 -9.41 -2.70 3.48
N LYS A 36 -8.25 -2.17 3.88
CA LYS A 36 -8.15 -1.28 5.03
C LYS A 36 -7.25 -0.08 4.73
N LEU A 37 -7.57 1.05 5.35
CA LEU A 37 -6.73 2.24 5.29
C LEU A 37 -6.09 2.46 6.65
N TYR A 38 -4.77 2.66 6.64
CA TYR A 38 -4.02 3.00 7.83
C TYR A 38 -3.28 4.32 7.62
N ALA A 39 -3.01 5.01 8.72
CA ALA A 39 -2.12 6.14 8.74
C ALA A 39 -0.99 5.88 9.73
N TYR A 40 0.24 6.11 9.28
CA TYR A 40 1.42 6.16 10.11
C TYR A 40 2.05 7.55 9.96
N ASP A 41 1.82 8.41 10.94
CA ASP A 41 2.16 9.84 10.85
C ASP A 41 1.54 10.50 9.59
N ARG A 42 2.36 10.91 8.62
CA ARG A 42 1.91 11.52 7.35
C ARG A 42 1.89 10.53 6.18
N THR A 43 2.25 9.27 6.42
CA THR A 43 2.23 8.21 5.42
C THR A 43 0.87 7.53 5.46
N LYS A 44 0.13 7.61 4.35
CA LYS A 44 -1.09 6.84 4.14
C LYS A 44 -0.70 5.44 3.68
N ILE A 45 -1.38 4.43 4.20
CA ILE A 45 -1.11 3.04 3.89
C ILE A 45 -2.41 2.42 3.43
N ILE A 46 -2.41 1.90 2.21
CA ILE A 46 -3.51 1.10 1.69
C ILE A 46 -3.13 -0.35 1.91
N TYR A 47 -3.90 -1.03 2.75
CA TYR A 47 -3.76 -2.44 3.04
C TYR A 47 -4.77 -3.21 2.19
N VAL A 48 -4.27 -4.11 1.36
CA VAL A 48 -5.06 -4.95 0.47
C VAL A 48 -4.72 -6.40 0.78
N ASP A 49 -5.66 -7.11 1.36
CA ASP A 49 -5.57 -8.55 1.60
C ASP A 49 -6.38 -9.28 0.51
N ARG A 50 -5.67 -10.15 -0.18
CA ARG A 50 -6.16 -11.11 -1.16
C ARG A 50 -5.93 -12.51 -0.59
N PHE A 51 -6.67 -13.48 -1.09
CA PHE A 51 -6.63 -14.85 -0.58
C PHE A 51 -5.22 -15.45 -0.54
N ASP A 52 -4.37 -15.09 -1.51
CA ASP A 52 -2.99 -15.56 -1.67
C ASP A 52 -1.92 -14.57 -1.16
N THR A 53 -2.24 -13.28 -1.16
CA THR A 53 -1.26 -12.20 -1.01
C THR A 53 -1.80 -11.02 -0.22
N ILE A 54 -0.96 -10.43 0.62
CA ILE A 54 -1.23 -9.14 1.25
C ILE A 54 -0.30 -8.11 0.64
N ASN A 55 -0.87 -7.09 0.01
CA ASN A 55 -0.14 -5.96 -0.52
C ASN A 55 -0.37 -4.70 0.34
N LEU A 56 0.70 -3.97 0.61
CA LEU A 56 0.65 -2.65 1.21
C LEU A 56 1.14 -1.60 0.22
N LEU A 57 0.36 -0.54 0.02
CA LEU A 57 0.80 0.64 -0.73
C LEU A 57 1.01 1.79 0.24
N LEU A 58 2.25 2.24 0.37
CA LEU A 58 2.63 3.34 1.24
C LEU A 58 2.78 4.61 0.41
N LEU A 59 2.05 5.65 0.80
CA LEU A 59 1.94 6.91 0.07
C LEU A 59 2.31 8.06 0.98
N ASN A 60 3.31 8.85 0.58
CA ASN A 60 3.66 10.08 1.29
C ASN A 60 3.74 11.28 0.34
N ARG A 61 3.05 12.36 0.70
CA ARG A 61 2.99 13.60 -0.11
C ARG A 61 4.16 14.55 0.16
N HIS A 62 4.77 14.49 1.34
CA HIS A 62 5.66 15.56 1.83
C HIS A 62 7.13 15.14 1.94
N ARG A 63 7.41 13.86 2.20
CA ARG A 63 8.77 13.33 2.37
C ARG A 63 8.96 11.95 1.73
N LYS A 64 10.23 11.55 1.60
CA LYS A 64 10.58 10.15 1.36
C LYS A 64 10.29 9.31 2.60
N ILE A 65 9.81 8.10 2.40
CA ILE A 65 9.51 7.15 3.46
C ILE A 65 10.82 6.45 3.83
N SER A 66 11.18 6.49 5.11
CA SER A 66 12.44 5.89 5.58
C SER A 66 12.33 4.37 5.70
N HIS A 67 13.46 3.68 5.60
CA HIS A 67 13.53 2.22 5.77
C HIS A 67 12.95 1.77 7.12
N LYS A 68 13.28 2.50 8.20
CA LYS A 68 12.75 2.22 9.54
C LYS A 68 11.23 2.35 9.64
N GLU A 69 10.63 3.30 8.90
CA GLU A 69 9.17 3.43 8.84
C GLU A 69 8.55 2.22 8.14
N VAL A 70 9.11 1.82 6.99
CA VAL A 70 8.65 0.63 6.25
C VAL A 70 8.73 -0.61 7.13
N ASP A 71 9.85 -0.84 7.81
CA ASP A 71 10.04 -1.98 8.71
C ASP A 71 9.05 -1.96 9.87
N THR A 72 8.81 -0.79 10.46
CA THR A 72 7.83 -0.64 11.54
C THR A 72 6.42 -0.94 11.06
N ILE A 73 6.07 -0.53 9.84
CA ILE A 73 4.76 -0.77 9.24
C ILE A 73 4.57 -2.27 8.96
N ILE A 74 5.58 -2.93 8.37
CA ILE A 74 5.57 -4.37 8.10
C ILE A 74 5.38 -5.16 9.41
N ASN A 75 6.23 -4.90 10.41
CA ASN A 75 6.17 -5.59 11.69
C ASN A 75 4.82 -5.39 12.42
N ARG A 76 4.20 -4.21 12.28
CA ARG A 76 2.92 -3.92 12.95
C ARG A 76 1.69 -4.44 12.23
N LEU A 77 1.66 -4.32 10.90
CA LEU A 77 0.48 -4.70 10.10
C LEU A 77 0.50 -6.17 9.70
N LEU A 78 1.66 -6.67 9.27
CA LEU A 78 1.80 -8.03 8.75
C LEU A 78 2.29 -9.01 9.82
N LYS A 79 2.89 -8.51 10.92
CA LYS A 79 3.50 -9.34 11.98
C LYS A 79 4.58 -10.30 11.47
N VAL A 80 5.25 -9.92 10.38
CA VAL A 80 6.36 -10.67 9.77
C VAL A 80 7.60 -9.78 9.69
N GLU A 81 8.76 -10.36 9.41
CA GLU A 81 9.99 -9.61 9.24
C GLU A 81 10.13 -9.08 7.81
N ARG A 82 10.97 -8.06 7.62
CA ARG A 82 11.27 -7.47 6.29
C ARG A 82 11.76 -8.52 5.27
N LYS A 83 12.42 -9.57 5.74
CA LYS A 83 12.98 -10.64 4.88
C LYS A 83 11.89 -11.50 4.21
N ASP A 84 10.70 -11.55 4.80
CA ASP A 84 9.59 -12.38 4.35
C ASP A 84 8.69 -11.63 3.34
N VAL A 85 9.00 -10.36 3.06
CA VAL A 85 8.22 -9.50 2.17
C VAL A 85 9.08 -8.91 1.05
N VAL A 86 8.45 -8.71 -0.10
CA VAL A 86 9.06 -8.02 -1.24
C VAL A 86 8.75 -6.53 -1.10
N VAL A 87 9.78 -5.71 -0.86
CA VAL A 87 9.65 -4.25 -0.75
C VAL A 87 10.18 -3.61 -2.03
N ASP A 88 9.32 -2.89 -2.75
CA ASP A 88 9.69 -2.12 -3.93
C ASP A 88 9.68 -0.62 -3.64
N VAL A 89 10.88 -0.08 -3.43
CA VAL A 89 11.14 1.34 -3.18
C VAL A 89 11.11 2.16 -4.49
N GLY A 90 11.22 1.50 -5.64
CA GLY A 90 11.20 2.12 -6.97
C GLY A 90 9.80 2.25 -7.57
N TYR A 91 8.77 1.77 -6.86
CA TYR A 91 7.41 1.64 -7.39
C TYR A 91 6.87 2.94 -7.98
N LYS A 92 7.15 4.11 -7.36
CA LYS A 92 6.77 5.42 -7.93
C LYS A 92 7.19 5.59 -9.39
N LYS A 93 8.43 5.22 -9.72
CA LYS A 93 8.97 5.37 -11.08
C LYS A 93 8.25 4.42 -12.04
N GLN A 94 8.00 3.18 -11.62
CA GLN A 94 7.29 2.19 -12.42
C GLN A 94 5.86 2.61 -12.75
N ILE A 95 5.13 3.19 -11.79
CA ILE A 95 3.77 3.68 -12.00
C ILE A 95 3.76 4.82 -13.04
N LEU A 96 4.73 5.74 -12.94
CA LEU A 96 4.87 6.86 -13.88
C LEU A 96 5.27 6.38 -15.29
N ASP A 97 6.20 5.42 -15.37
CA ASP A 97 6.66 4.80 -16.61
C ASP A 97 5.54 4.00 -17.28
N ALA A 98 4.65 3.38 -16.49
CA ALA A 98 3.42 2.73 -16.94
C ALA A 98 2.31 3.71 -17.36
N GLY A 99 2.57 5.03 -17.35
CA GLY A 99 1.66 6.06 -17.82
C GLY A 99 0.57 6.44 -16.81
N ILE A 100 0.60 5.90 -15.59
CA ILE A 100 -0.38 6.21 -14.54
C ILE A 100 0.05 7.50 -13.88
N ARG A 101 -0.83 8.51 -13.96
CA ARG A 101 -0.65 9.79 -13.27
C ARG A 101 -1.55 9.81 -12.04
N PRO A 102 -0.97 9.69 -10.82
CA PRO A 102 -1.73 9.88 -9.59
C PRO A 102 -2.44 11.24 -9.59
N LYS A 103 -3.69 11.28 -9.10
CA LYS A 103 -4.45 12.53 -8.96
C LYS A 103 -3.77 13.53 -8.03
N GLU A 104 -3.03 13.03 -7.03
CA GLU A 104 -2.26 13.85 -6.10
C GLU A 104 -0.75 13.72 -6.37
N SER A 105 0.00 14.80 -6.16
CA SER A 105 1.47 14.74 -6.19
C SER A 105 1.99 14.04 -4.93
N TYR A 106 2.41 12.79 -5.10
CA TYR A 106 3.12 12.02 -4.07
C TYR A 106 4.62 12.22 -4.21
N LYS A 107 5.30 12.55 -3.11
CA LYS A 107 6.76 12.62 -3.09
C LYS A 107 7.37 11.23 -3.15
N ASP A 108 6.74 10.27 -2.48
CA ASP A 108 7.21 8.90 -2.43
C ASP A 108 6.06 7.90 -2.43
N ILE A 109 6.28 6.77 -3.12
CA ILE A 109 5.34 5.65 -3.23
C ILE A 109 6.16 4.37 -3.15
N ILE A 110 5.85 3.54 -2.16
CA ILE A 110 6.49 2.23 -1.95
C ILE A 110 5.40 1.17 -1.95
N SER A 111 5.63 0.07 -2.67
CA SER A 111 4.79 -1.11 -2.55
C SER A 111 5.50 -2.18 -1.72
N VAL A 112 4.73 -2.90 -0.93
CA VAL A 112 5.17 -4.07 -0.19
C VAL A 112 4.23 -5.22 -0.52
N GLU A 113 4.79 -6.38 -0.80
CA GLU A 113 4.04 -7.58 -1.08
C GLU A 113 4.47 -8.70 -0.14
N TYR A 114 3.50 -9.33 0.50
CA TYR A 114 3.66 -10.50 1.34
C TYR A 114 2.84 -11.64 0.74
N LYS A 115 3.48 -12.78 0.49
CA LYS A 115 2.78 -14.00 0.08
C LYS A 115 2.33 -14.72 1.34
N VAL A 116 1.02 -14.88 1.52
CA VAL A 116 0.48 -15.60 2.66
C VAL A 116 0.73 -17.09 2.42
N PRO A 117 1.41 -17.81 3.32
CA PRO A 117 1.52 -19.26 3.20
C PRO A 117 0.11 -19.85 3.27
N ASN A 118 -0.30 -20.58 2.23
CA ASN A 118 -1.51 -21.40 2.30
C ASN A 118 -1.28 -22.47 3.37
N ASN A 119 -1.98 -22.35 4.50
CA ASN A 119 -2.08 -23.41 5.51
C ASN A 119 -2.93 -24.57 4.99
#